data_AF-A0A8B6C4M3-F1
#
_entry.id   AF-A0A8B6C4M3-F1
#
_cell.length_a   1.000
_cell.length_b   1.000
_cell.length_c   1.000
_cell.angle_alpha   90.00
_cell.angle_beta   90.00
_cell.angle_gamma   90.00
#
_symmetry.space_group_name_H-M   'P 1'
#
loop_
_entity.id
_entity.type
_entity.pdbx_description
1 polymer ?
#
loop_
_entity_poly.entity_id
_entity_poly.type
_entity_poly.pdbx_seq_one_letter_code
_entity_poly.pdbx_strand_id
1 'polypeptide(L)'
;MGKSKWTYSGHQSLNPVSSAAKEKERKGNGEDEGNEEAEAEQEDFEPDDIVTTSSGLVLVSEETKNAIHVLSKDGQFICNCLSESGIVSPVSMCFNKTRQLMIGCSESFPTKLHIVKFIE
;
A
#
# COMPACT_ATOMS: atom_id res chain seq x y z
N MET A 1 -27.26 -29.08 0.79
CA MET A 1 -26.98 -27.64 0.96
C MET A 1 -26.30 -27.46 2.32
N GLY A 2 -24.97 -27.53 2.36
CA GLY A 2 -24.20 -27.33 3.60
C GLY A 2 -23.93 -25.84 3.79
N LYS A 3 -24.26 -25.29 4.96
CA LYS A 3 -23.92 -23.92 5.34
C LYS A 3 -22.46 -23.92 5.83
N SER A 4 -21.54 -23.38 5.05
CA SER A 4 -20.18 -23.13 5.52
C SER A 4 -20.21 -21.99 6.52
N LYS A 5 -19.81 -22.27 7.76
CA LYS A 5 -19.65 -21.28 8.83
C LYS A 5 -18.25 -20.69 8.70
N TRP A 6 -18.16 -19.43 8.28
CA TRP A 6 -16.91 -18.69 8.31
C TRP A 6 -16.73 -18.08 9.70
N THR A 7 -15.58 -18.33 10.32
CA THR A 7 -15.15 -17.63 11.53
C THR A 7 -13.88 -16.84 11.19
N TYR A 8 -13.96 -15.52 11.31
CA TYR A 8 -12.83 -14.61 11.17
C TYR A 8 -12.11 -14.54 12.52
N SER A 9 -10.89 -15.08 12.61
CA SER A 9 -10.00 -14.92 13.76
C SER A 9 -8.97 -13.84 13.39
N GLY A 10 -9.24 -12.60 13.77
CA GLY A 10 -8.39 -11.46 13.46
C GLY A 10 -7.04 -11.44 14.17
N HIS A 11 -6.16 -10.64 13.56
CA HIS A 11 -4.87 -10.07 13.98
C HIS A 11 -3.61 -10.95 14.09
N GLN A 12 -2.65 -10.64 13.22
CA GLN A 12 -1.33 -10.17 13.66
C GLN A 12 -0.98 -8.90 12.88
N SER A 13 -0.83 -7.77 13.59
CA SER A 13 -0.15 -6.61 13.05
C SER A 13 1.32 -7.00 12.83
N LEU A 14 1.77 -6.99 11.59
CA LEU A 14 3.18 -7.19 11.28
C LEU A 14 3.88 -5.86 11.51
N ASN A 15 4.56 -5.73 12.65
CA ASN A 15 5.51 -4.65 12.87
C ASN A 15 6.54 -4.66 11.72
N PRO A 16 6.87 -3.53 11.08
CA PRO A 16 7.96 -3.49 10.12
C PRO A 16 9.28 -3.79 10.84
N VAL A 17 10.06 -4.69 10.23
CA VAL A 17 11.39 -5.10 10.69
C VAL A 17 12.30 -3.89 10.70
N SER A 18 12.75 -3.46 11.88
CA SER A 18 13.81 -2.46 12.01
C SER A 18 15.08 -3.02 11.38
N SER A 19 15.59 -2.39 10.32
CA SER A 19 16.92 -2.66 9.76
C SER A 19 17.99 -2.26 10.77
N ALA A 20 18.34 -3.20 11.65
CA ALA A 20 19.54 -3.12 12.47
C ALA A 20 20.77 -3.33 11.56
N ALA A 21 21.41 -2.23 11.16
CA ALA A 21 22.79 -2.22 10.73
C ALA A 21 23.61 -1.42 11.75
N LYS A 22 24.12 -2.10 12.79
CA LYS A 22 25.28 -1.65 13.55
C LYS A 22 26.47 -2.49 13.11
N GLU A 23 27.36 -1.91 12.32
CA GLU A 23 28.76 -2.30 12.34
C GLU A 23 29.61 -1.05 12.58
N LYS A 24 30.41 -1.13 13.64
CA LYS A 24 31.12 -0.01 14.26
C LYS A 24 32.60 -0.32 14.16
N GLU A 25 33.34 0.32 13.26
CA GLU A 25 34.79 0.43 13.37
C GLU A 25 35.21 1.89 13.56
N ARG A 26 36.03 2.10 14.60
CA ARG A 26 36.49 3.38 15.12
C ARG A 26 37.68 3.90 14.31
N LYS A 27 37.75 5.24 14.10
CA LYS A 27 38.92 6.08 14.45
C LYS A 27 38.66 7.58 14.18
N GLY A 28 38.80 8.40 15.24
CA GLY A 28 39.45 9.72 15.19
C GLY A 28 38.60 11.00 15.12
N ASN A 29 38.54 11.71 16.27
CA ASN A 29 38.49 13.17 16.53
C ASN A 29 37.67 14.14 15.67
N GLY A 30 36.86 14.98 16.33
CA GLY A 30 36.46 16.30 15.87
C GLY A 30 35.07 16.72 16.33
N GLU A 31 34.96 17.93 16.86
CA GLU A 31 33.81 18.57 17.52
C GLU A 31 32.68 18.94 16.53
N ASP A 32 31.41 18.79 16.93
CA ASP A 32 30.42 19.86 17.15
C ASP A 32 28.99 19.27 17.10
N GLU A 33 28.18 19.66 18.09
CA GLU A 33 26.86 19.09 18.38
C GLU A 33 25.78 19.73 17.51
N GLY A 34 25.08 18.89 16.74
CA GLY A 34 23.94 19.30 15.93
C GLY A 34 23.30 18.11 15.23
N ASN A 35 22.98 17.05 15.99
CA ASN A 35 22.25 15.91 15.47
C ASN A 35 20.75 16.18 15.60
N GLU A 36 20.20 17.02 14.71
CA GLU A 36 18.77 16.97 14.39
C GLU A 36 18.56 15.70 13.55
N GLU A 37 18.49 14.56 14.23
CA GLU A 37 17.84 13.37 13.68
C GLU A 37 16.38 13.77 13.46
N ALA A 38 16.04 14.17 12.24
CA ALA A 38 14.66 14.33 11.82
C ALA A 38 13.95 13.00 12.11
N GLU A 39 13.13 12.97 13.16
CA GLU A 39 12.23 11.86 13.41
C GLU A 39 11.35 11.75 12.18
N ALA A 40 11.57 10.73 11.35
CA ALA A 40 10.70 10.45 10.24
C ALA A 40 9.32 10.17 10.83
N GLU A 41 8.39 11.12 10.68
CA GLU A 41 7.00 10.93 11.06
C GLU A 41 6.52 9.66 10.36
N GLN A 42 6.18 8.65 11.17
CA GLN A 42 5.64 7.42 10.67
C GLN A 42 4.23 7.72 10.17
N GLU A 43 4.11 8.08 8.90
CA GLU A 43 2.80 8.28 8.29
C GLU A 43 2.00 6.97 8.37
N ASP A 44 0.81 7.06 8.96
CA ASP A 44 -0.10 5.93 9.06
C ASP A 44 -0.48 5.43 7.65
N PHE A 45 -0.65 4.12 7.54
CA PHE A 45 -1.16 3.48 6.32
C PHE A 45 -2.67 3.30 6.47
N GLU A 46 -3.43 4.01 5.65
CA GLU A 46 -4.89 4.08 5.74
C GLU A 46 -5.56 3.40 4.52
N PRO A 47 -5.74 2.07 4.55
CA PRO A 47 -6.31 1.36 3.41
C PRO A 47 -7.83 1.53 3.29
N ASP A 48 -8.32 1.90 2.10
CA ASP A 48 -9.75 2.06 1.81
C ASP A 48 -10.38 0.77 1.26
N ASP A 49 -9.74 0.14 0.28
CA ASP A 49 -10.23 -1.06 -0.39
C ASP A 49 -9.08 -2.00 -0.79
N ILE A 50 -9.40 -3.28 -0.97
CA ILE A 50 -8.44 -4.34 -1.26
C ILE A 50 -8.97 -5.26 -2.36
N VAL A 51 -8.13 -5.51 -3.37
CA VAL A 51 -8.41 -6.52 -4.40
C VAL A 51 -7.21 -7.42 -4.63
N THR A 52 -7.47 -8.68 -4.94
CA THR A 52 -6.41 -9.65 -5.25
C THR A 52 -6.38 -9.98 -6.72
N THR A 53 -5.18 -10.10 -7.27
CA THR A 53 -4.98 -10.58 -8.63
C THR A 53 -4.99 -12.11 -8.71
N SER A 54 -5.05 -12.65 -9.93
CA SER A 54 -4.94 -14.10 -10.12
C SER A 54 -3.54 -14.66 -9.81
N SER A 55 -2.49 -13.84 -9.90
CA SER A 55 -1.12 -14.20 -9.49
C SER A 55 -0.89 -14.13 -7.98
N GLY A 56 -1.84 -13.59 -7.22
CA GLY A 56 -1.72 -13.44 -5.76
C GLY A 56 -1.10 -12.11 -5.32
N LEU A 57 -0.99 -11.12 -6.20
CA LEU A 57 -0.72 -9.75 -5.77
C LEU A 57 -1.95 -9.18 -5.06
N VAL A 58 -1.69 -8.34 -4.07
CA VAL A 58 -2.70 -7.62 -3.30
C VAL A 58 -2.59 -6.14 -3.67
N LEU A 59 -3.67 -5.56 -4.18
CA LEU A 59 -3.75 -4.14 -4.46
C LEU A 59 -4.57 -3.48 -3.36
N VAL A 60 -4.07 -2.38 -2.82
CA VAL A 60 -4.72 -1.64 -1.74
C VAL A 60 -4.83 -0.18 -2.13
N SER A 61 -6.03 0.38 -2.16
CA SER A 61 -6.21 1.82 -2.39
C SER A 61 -6.02 2.59 -1.08
N GLU A 62 -5.38 3.74 -1.16
CA GLU A 62 -5.23 4.71 -0.08
C GLU A 62 -5.51 6.10 -0.65
N GLU A 63 -6.68 6.63 -0.32
CA GLU A 63 -7.20 7.93 -0.75
C GLU A 63 -6.28 9.05 -0.29
N THR A 64 -5.86 9.03 0.97
CA THR A 64 -5.02 10.09 1.58
C THR A 64 -3.68 10.26 0.87
N LYS A 65 -3.10 9.16 0.36
CA LYS A 65 -1.85 9.16 -0.41
C LYS A 65 -2.05 9.15 -1.93
N ASN A 66 -3.28 9.21 -2.41
CA ASN A 66 -3.62 9.12 -3.83
C ASN A 66 -2.97 7.90 -4.51
N ALA A 67 -2.94 6.77 -3.81
CA ALA A 67 -2.12 5.63 -4.18
C ALA A 67 -2.95 4.35 -4.30
N ILE A 68 -2.49 3.45 -5.18
CA ILE A 68 -2.79 2.03 -5.10
C ILE A 68 -1.47 1.32 -4.85
N HIS A 69 -1.32 0.76 -3.67
CA HIS A 69 -0.18 -0.02 -3.24
C HIS A 69 -0.30 -1.44 -3.78
N VAL A 70 0.79 -1.97 -4.33
CA VAL A 70 0.90 -3.37 -4.70
C VAL A 70 1.74 -4.07 -3.65
N LEU A 71 1.16 -5.10 -3.06
CA LEU A 71 1.83 -5.99 -2.14
C LEU A 71 1.94 -7.38 -2.77
N SER A 72 2.99 -8.09 -2.38
CA SER A 72 3.07 -9.52 -2.62
C SER A 72 1.98 -10.28 -1.86
N LYS A 73 1.75 -11.55 -2.20
CA LYS A 73 0.86 -12.45 -1.47
C LYS A 73 1.17 -12.56 0.03
N ASP A 74 2.42 -12.27 0.41
CA ASP A 74 2.91 -12.33 1.79
C ASP A 74 2.81 -10.96 2.51
N GLY A 75 2.20 -9.96 1.86
CA GLY A 75 1.98 -8.62 2.41
C GLY A 75 3.17 -7.67 2.29
N GLN A 76 4.27 -8.09 1.66
CA GLN A 76 5.42 -7.20 1.45
C GLN A 76 5.12 -6.18 0.35
N PHE A 77 5.43 -4.90 0.60
CA PHE A 77 5.32 -3.83 -0.38
C PHE A 77 6.20 -4.08 -1.61
N ILE A 78 5.64 -3.86 -2.81
CA ILE A 78 6.33 -3.98 -4.09
C ILE A 78 6.46 -2.60 -4.73
N CYS A 79 5.34 -1.91 -4.99
CA CYS A 79 5.33 -0.60 -5.64
C CYS A 79 3.98 0.10 -5.52
N ASN A 80 3.90 1.34 -6.00
CA ASN A 80 2.65 2.08 -6.22
C ASN A 80 2.29 2.11 -7.70
N CYS A 81 1.03 1.84 -8.06
CA CYS A 81 0.59 1.78 -9.46
C CYS A 81 0.16 3.11 -10.08
N LEU A 82 -0.03 4.17 -9.29
CA LEU A 82 -0.74 5.37 -9.72
C LEU A 82 0.10 6.64 -9.85
N SER A 83 1.42 6.60 -9.64
CA SER A 83 2.23 7.82 -9.58
C SER A 83 2.21 8.66 -10.86
N GLU A 84 1.81 8.09 -12.01
CA GLU A 84 1.78 8.77 -13.31
C GLU A 84 0.41 8.76 -14.02
N SER A 85 -0.62 8.11 -13.46
CA SER A 85 -1.88 7.86 -14.18
C SER A 85 -2.94 8.97 -14.04
N GLY A 86 -2.68 10.01 -13.24
CA GLY A 86 -3.63 11.09 -12.96
C GLY A 86 -4.91 10.61 -12.24
N ILE A 87 -4.85 9.46 -11.58
CA ILE A 87 -5.93 8.94 -10.74
C ILE A 87 -5.74 9.54 -9.35
N VAL A 88 -6.78 10.20 -8.86
CA VAL A 88 -6.78 10.93 -7.58
C VAL A 88 -7.88 10.34 -6.71
N SER A 89 -7.58 10.19 -5.43
CA SER A 89 -8.46 9.67 -4.37
C SER A 89 -9.18 8.37 -4.76
N PRO A 90 -8.43 7.28 -4.99
CA PRO A 90 -9.01 5.96 -5.23
C PRO A 90 -9.67 5.44 -3.95
N VAL A 91 -10.97 5.13 -4.00
CA VAL A 91 -11.75 4.69 -2.83
C VAL A 91 -12.37 3.30 -2.97
N SER A 92 -12.44 2.77 -4.19
CA SER A 92 -12.99 1.44 -4.44
C SER A 92 -12.38 0.82 -5.69
N MET A 93 -12.24 -0.50 -5.69
CA MET A 93 -11.61 -1.26 -6.74
C MET A 93 -12.34 -2.56 -7.02
N CYS A 94 -12.40 -2.96 -8.30
CA CYS A 94 -12.71 -4.34 -8.65
C CYS A 94 -12.09 -4.71 -9.99
N PHE A 95 -11.91 -6.01 -10.23
CA PHE A 95 -11.57 -6.52 -11.55
C PHE A 95 -12.84 -6.83 -12.34
N ASN A 96 -12.88 -6.40 -13.60
CA ASN A 96 -13.89 -6.86 -14.53
C ASN A 96 -13.51 -8.24 -15.12
N LYS A 97 -14.41 -8.82 -15.93
CA LYS A 97 -14.20 -10.13 -16.58
C LYS A 97 -13.01 -10.16 -17.55
N THR A 98 -12.56 -9.00 -18.03
CA THR A 98 -11.42 -8.85 -18.94
C THR A 98 -10.12 -8.51 -18.20
N ARG A 99 -10.09 -8.66 -16.86
CA ARG A 99 -8.94 -8.38 -15.99
C ARG A 99 -8.45 -6.93 -16.05
N GLN A 100 -9.35 -6.00 -16.32
CA GLN A 100 -9.09 -4.58 -16.15
C GLN A 100 -9.50 -4.18 -14.74
N LEU A 101 -8.66 -3.35 -14.12
CA LEU A 101 -8.93 -2.79 -12.82
C LEU A 101 -9.87 -1.59 -13.01
N MET A 102 -11.04 -1.68 -12.39
CA MET A 102 -12.02 -0.60 -12.30
C MET A 102 -11.79 0.11 -10.96
N ILE A 103 -11.66 1.44 -11.00
CA ILE A 103 -11.31 2.26 -9.83
C ILE A 103 -12.36 3.36 -9.71
N GLY A 104 -13.07 3.38 -8.59
CA GLY A 104 -13.95 4.50 -8.21
C GLY A 104 -13.16 5.56 -7.46
N CYS A 105 -13.33 6.83 -7.87
CA CYS A 105 -12.62 7.97 -7.29
C CYS A 105 -13.59 8.99 -6.67
N SER A 106 -13.28 9.51 -5.48
CA SER A 106 -14.15 10.44 -4.72
C SER A 106 -14.08 11.90 -5.17
N GLU A 107 -13.01 12.32 -5.85
CA GLU A 107 -12.68 13.74 -6.12
C GLU A 107 -13.52 14.44 -7.20
N SER A 108 -14.37 13.72 -7.91
CA SER A 108 -15.17 14.29 -9.00
C SER A 108 -16.65 14.10 -8.71
N PHE A 109 -17.44 15.18 -8.76
CA PHE A 109 -18.87 15.08 -9.04
C PHE A 109 -19.11 15.42 -10.51
N PRO A 110 -19.68 14.50 -11.32
CA PRO A 110 -20.06 13.13 -10.97
C PRO A 110 -18.83 12.23 -10.75
N THR A 111 -18.99 11.22 -9.86
CA THR A 111 -17.96 10.21 -9.55
C THR A 111 -17.43 9.62 -10.85
N LYS A 112 -16.10 9.67 -11.02
CA LYS A 112 -15.45 9.10 -12.19
C LYS A 112 -15.02 7.67 -11.88
N LEU A 113 -15.35 6.79 -12.81
CA LEU A 113 -14.86 5.42 -12.85
C LEU A 113 -13.71 5.35 -13.84
N HIS A 114 -12.52 4.99 -13.35
CA HIS A 114 -11.37 4.73 -14.19
C HIS A 114 -11.28 3.24 -14.51
N ILE A 115 -11.05 2.89 -15.77
CA ILE A 115 -10.81 1.51 -16.19
C ILE A 115 -9.38 1.46 -16.72
N VAL A 116 -8.50 0.81 -15.99
CA VAL A 116 -7.09 0.69 -16.34
C VAL A 116 -6.72 -0.76 -16.61
N LYS A 117 -5.78 -0.95 -17.53
CA LYS A 117 -5.17 -2.26 -17.74
C LYS A 117 -4.16 -2.49 -16.62
N PHE A 118 -4.40 -3.48 -15.79
CA PHE A 118 -3.40 -3.96 -14.84
C PHE A 118 -2.59 -5.05 -15.53
N ILE A 119 -1.26 -4.91 -15.52
CA ILE A 119 -0.34 -5.89 -16.09
C ILE A 119 0.47 -6.47 -14.93
N GLU A 120 0.26 -7.76 -14.68
CA GLU A 120 1.00 -8.58 -13.72
C GLU A 120 2.34 -9.03 -14.29
#